data_AF-A0A327WTW4-F1
#
_entry.id   AF-A0A327WTW4-F1
#
_cell.length_a   1.000
_cell.length_b   1.000
_cell.length_c   1.000
_cell.angle_alpha   90.00
_cell.angle_beta   90.00
_cell.angle_gamma   90.00
#
_symmetry.space_group_name_H-M   'P 1'
#
loop_
_entity.id
_entity.type
_entity.pdbx_description
1 polymer ?
#
loop_
_entity_poly.entity_id
_entity_poly.type
_entity_poly.pdbx_seq_one_letter_code
_entity_poly.pdbx_strand_id
1 'polypeptide(L)'
;MIEEAIQYPALIKYLKGFSNYTWLYYCDGRKVLLSKSLCYFEKKLPGFFRVHKTALVNPHYITDFKAPPGHKMSGSVLLKDDLTLPVSRRRWNQLVDSLQTITVQAKATDGLLADPSYAAIDSAERPASSRRMRQVWVVMADEMKGSLVRQIISEKWPQWHLQVFETVTRLQNALQQEREAEMPAMIILDGNQDKSVRALQAIKRNTRFRFIPTLLLVSAGNPDLAEQSYASGANSVIVLSTDLTRFIQAVEKTFRYWLSTAAAPYGAARMSTALG
;
A
#
# COMPACT_ATOMS: atom_id res chain seq x y z
N MET A 1 -7.88 7.87 25.96
CA MET A 1 -6.59 8.29 25.36
C MET A 1 -5.54 7.17 25.28
N ILE A 2 -4.94 6.64 26.36
CA ILE A 2 -3.92 5.57 26.24
C ILE A 2 -4.54 4.23 25.83
N GLU A 3 -5.62 3.80 26.49
CA GLU A 3 -6.29 2.52 26.20
C GLU A 3 -6.85 2.48 24.78
N GLU A 4 -7.45 3.58 24.35
CA GLU A 4 -7.92 3.80 22.98
C GLU A 4 -6.79 3.68 21.94
N ALA A 5 -5.61 4.25 22.24
CA ALA A 5 -4.45 4.17 21.35
C ALA A 5 -3.81 2.77 21.27
N ILE A 6 -4.17 1.84 22.16
CA ILE A 6 -3.71 0.44 22.12
C ILE A 6 -4.84 -0.55 21.91
N GLN A 7 -6.06 -0.06 21.64
CA GLN A 7 -7.26 -0.89 21.48
C GLN A 7 -7.13 -1.86 20.29
N TYR A 8 -6.41 -1.46 19.25
CA TYR A 8 -6.17 -2.27 18.06
C TYR A 8 -4.67 -2.51 17.83
N PRO A 9 -4.01 -3.38 18.62
CA PRO A 9 -2.57 -3.64 18.55
C PRO A 9 -2.10 -4.09 17.17
N ALA A 10 -2.95 -4.81 16.44
CA ALA A 10 -2.65 -5.31 15.10
C ALA A 10 -2.35 -4.18 14.11
N LEU A 11 -2.86 -2.97 14.31
CA LEU A 11 -2.62 -1.81 13.45
C LEU A 11 -1.30 -1.07 13.77
N ILE A 12 -0.68 -1.38 14.91
CA ILE A 12 0.54 -0.73 15.36
C ILE A 12 1.74 -1.52 14.81
N LYS A 13 2.59 -0.84 14.04
CA LYS A 13 3.80 -1.42 13.45
C LYS A 13 4.93 -1.53 14.45
N TYR A 14 5.24 -0.42 15.11
CA TYR A 14 6.32 -0.34 16.08
C TYR A 14 6.11 0.86 17.00
N LEU A 15 6.81 0.85 18.13
CA LEU A 15 6.85 1.94 19.08
C LEU A 15 8.29 2.40 19.26
N LYS A 16 8.49 3.71 19.43
CA LYS A 16 9.79 4.32 19.69
C LYS A 16 9.77 5.09 21.01
N GLY A 17 10.63 4.68 21.94
CA GLY A 17 10.71 5.26 23.29
C GLY A 17 11.72 6.40 23.38
N PHE A 18 11.32 7.45 24.09
CA PHE A 18 12.14 8.60 24.49
C PHE A 18 11.91 8.87 25.98
N SER A 19 12.65 8.17 26.85
CA SER A 19 12.51 8.23 28.31
C SER A 19 11.07 7.89 28.79
N ASN A 20 10.33 8.87 29.29
CA ASN A 20 8.96 8.76 29.78
C ASN A 20 7.88 8.95 28.69
N TYR A 21 8.29 9.14 27.43
CA TYR A 21 7.38 9.24 26.30
C TYR A 21 7.59 8.11 25.30
N THR A 22 6.52 7.71 24.61
CA THR A 22 6.57 6.70 23.56
C THR A 22 5.74 7.12 22.37
N TRP A 23 6.33 7.08 21.19
CA TRP A 23 5.63 7.20 19.92
C TRP A 23 5.10 5.83 19.49
N LEU A 24 3.81 5.76 19.15
CA LEU A 24 3.18 4.62 18.48
C LEU A 24 3.10 4.95 16.99
N TYR A 25 3.57 4.04 16.13
CA TYR A 25 3.52 4.19 14.67
C TYR A 25 2.58 3.14 14.09
N TYR A 26 1.55 3.59 13.39
CA TYR A 26 0.50 2.75 12.81
C TYR A 26 0.80 2.41 11.35
N CYS A 27 0.16 1.35 10.84
CA CYS A 27 0.37 0.88 9.46
C CYS A 27 -0.15 1.82 8.37
N ASP A 28 -1.08 2.71 8.71
CA ASP A 28 -1.59 3.78 7.85
C ASP A 28 -0.72 5.06 7.85
N GLY A 29 0.34 5.06 8.66
CA GLY A 29 1.27 6.18 8.81
C GLY A 29 0.83 7.22 9.85
N ARG A 30 -0.27 7.00 10.58
CA ARG A 30 -0.58 7.80 11.79
C ARG A 30 0.48 7.55 12.86
N LYS A 31 0.70 8.55 13.72
CA LYS A 31 1.54 8.41 14.91
C LYS A 31 0.94 9.15 16.10
N VAL A 32 1.08 8.58 17.29
CA VAL A 32 0.58 9.16 18.54
C VAL A 32 1.70 9.16 19.57
N LEU A 33 1.88 10.27 20.28
CA LEU A 33 2.82 10.39 21.40
C LEU A 33 2.07 10.22 22.71
N LEU A 34 2.53 9.31 23.56
CA LEU A 34 1.95 9.04 24.88
C LEU A 34 2.99 9.25 25.97
N SER A 35 2.58 9.84 27.09
CA SER A 35 3.41 10.09 28.29
C SER A 35 3.62 8.85 29.16
N LYS A 36 3.89 7.71 28.51
CA LYS A 36 4.28 6.45 29.16
C LYS A 36 5.56 5.92 28.52
N SER A 37 6.37 5.24 29.32
CA SER A 37 7.63 4.65 28.87
C SER A 37 7.40 3.39 28.03
N LEU A 38 8.42 2.98 27.27
CA LEU A 38 8.36 1.77 26.46
C LEU A 38 8.12 0.50 27.32
N CYS A 39 8.62 0.48 28.57
CA CYS A 39 8.38 -0.61 29.52
C CYS A 39 6.90 -0.75 29.91
N TYR A 40 6.15 0.36 29.92
CA TYR A 40 4.71 0.32 30.16
C TYR A 40 3.98 -0.41 29.02
N PHE A 41 4.33 -0.08 27.78
CA PHE A 41 3.71 -0.70 26.59
C PHE A 41 4.11 -2.16 26.38
N GLU A 42 5.36 -2.53 26.72
CA GLU A 42 5.81 -3.92 26.70
C GLU A 42 4.92 -4.84 27.53
N LYS A 43 4.42 -4.37 28.69
CA LYS A 43 3.48 -5.13 29.53
C LYS A 43 2.05 -5.18 28.98
N LYS A 44 1.65 -4.15 28.24
CA LYS A 44 0.28 -4.00 27.71
C LYS A 44 0.10 -4.60 26.32
N LEU A 45 1.19 -4.87 25.61
CA LEU A 45 1.21 -5.39 24.25
C LEU A 45 2.02 -6.69 24.20
N PRO A 46 1.48 -7.83 24.68
CA PRO A 46 2.23 -9.08 24.81
C PRO A 46 2.69 -9.67 23.46
N GLY A 47 2.02 -9.34 22.36
CA GLY A 47 2.42 -9.75 21.01
C GLY A 47 3.57 -8.92 20.40
N PHE A 48 4.08 -7.92 21.11
CA PHE A 48 5.14 -7.04 20.61
C PHE A 48 6.50 -7.43 21.20
N PHE A 49 7.52 -7.37 20.36
CA PHE A 49 8.89 -7.74 20.72
C PHE A 49 9.76 -6.52 20.93
N ARG A 50 10.38 -6.43 22.10
CA ARG A 50 11.21 -5.28 22.44
C ARG A 50 12.60 -5.43 21.86
N VAL A 51 12.79 -5.06 20.60
CA VAL A 51 14.08 -5.25 19.91
C VAL A 51 15.22 -4.37 20.46
N HIS A 52 14.93 -3.21 21.07
CA HIS A 52 15.95 -2.28 21.59
C HIS A 52 15.50 -1.56 22.86
N LYS A 53 16.44 -0.87 23.55
CA LYS A 53 16.09 0.01 24.69
C LYS A 53 15.08 1.11 24.30
N THR A 54 15.11 1.55 23.04
CA THR A 54 14.23 2.57 22.45
C THR A 54 13.23 2.05 21.43
N ALA A 55 13.11 0.74 21.19
CA ALA A 55 12.21 0.20 20.17
C ALA A 55 11.49 -1.08 20.59
N LEU A 56 10.19 -1.13 20.27
CA LEU A 56 9.28 -2.26 20.45
C LEU A 56 8.58 -2.49 19.11
N VAL A 57 8.53 -3.71 18.60
CA VAL A 57 8.13 -4.03 17.22
C VAL A 57 7.06 -5.09 17.18
N ASN A 58 6.10 -4.94 16.28
CA ASN A 58 5.14 -5.98 15.97
C ASN A 58 5.73 -6.97 14.94
N PRO A 59 5.88 -8.28 15.28
CA PRO A 59 6.45 -9.29 14.38
C PRO A 59 5.75 -9.41 13.03
N HIS A 60 4.44 -9.18 12.98
CA HIS A 60 3.66 -9.31 11.74
C HIS A 60 4.06 -8.29 10.65
N TYR A 61 4.84 -7.28 11.02
CA TYR A 61 5.37 -6.25 10.12
C TYR A 61 6.86 -6.39 9.83
N ILE A 62 7.53 -7.41 10.38
CA ILE A 62 8.92 -7.73 10.08
C ILE A 62 8.96 -8.46 8.74
N THR A 63 9.78 -7.96 7.82
CA THR A 63 9.99 -8.56 6.50
C THR A 63 11.30 -9.34 6.47
N ASP A 64 12.33 -8.83 7.12
CA ASP A 64 13.67 -9.42 7.14
C ASP A 64 14.40 -9.02 8.43
N PHE A 65 15.46 -9.75 8.77
CA PHE A 65 16.32 -9.43 9.92
C PHE A 65 17.78 -9.77 9.61
N LYS A 66 18.68 -8.82 9.86
CA LYS A 66 20.12 -8.96 9.63
C LYS A 66 20.83 -9.21 10.94
N ALA A 67 21.54 -10.35 11.00
CA ALA A 67 22.37 -10.70 12.13
C ALA A 67 23.46 -9.64 12.37
N PRO A 68 23.87 -9.41 13.63
CA PRO A 68 24.95 -8.49 13.93
C PRO A 68 26.21 -8.90 13.15
N PRO A 69 26.87 -8.00 12.39
CA PRO A 69 28.05 -8.35 11.59
C PRO A 69 29.30 -8.66 12.44
N GLY A 70 29.20 -8.59 13.78
CA GLY A 70 30.26 -8.96 14.71
C GLY A 70 29.81 -8.87 16.16
N HIS A 71 30.59 -9.46 17.07
CA HIS A 71 30.25 -9.63 18.49
C HIS A 71 29.96 -8.33 19.28
N LYS A 72 30.39 -7.16 18.79
CA LYS A 72 30.17 -5.84 19.43
C LYS A 72 29.05 -5.01 18.78
N MET A 73 28.51 -5.41 17.63
CA MET A 73 27.52 -4.62 16.88
C MET A 73 26.08 -5.06 17.15
N SER A 74 25.11 -4.19 16.84
CA SER A 74 23.68 -4.52 16.93
C SER A 74 23.22 -5.16 15.63
N GLY A 75 22.32 -6.15 15.71
CA GLY A 75 21.60 -6.64 14.53
C GLY A 75 20.56 -5.61 14.09
N SER A 76 19.82 -5.89 13.03
CA SER A 76 18.74 -5.02 12.59
C SER A 76 17.52 -5.78 12.09
N VAL A 77 16.35 -5.18 12.26
CA VAL A 77 15.06 -5.70 11.77
C VAL A 77 14.56 -4.75 10.70
N LEU A 78 14.22 -5.29 9.54
CA LEU A 78 13.61 -4.60 8.43
C LEU A 78 12.09 -4.75 8.51
N LEU A 79 11.37 -3.62 8.52
CA LEU A 79 9.92 -3.60 8.47
C LEU A 79 9.42 -3.47 7.02
N LYS A 80 8.13 -3.78 6.78
CA LYS A 80 7.43 -3.65 5.48
C LYS A 80 7.49 -2.28 4.75
N ASP A 81 8.09 -1.25 5.36
CA ASP A 81 8.30 0.07 4.74
C ASP A 81 9.81 0.40 4.62
N ASP A 82 10.68 -0.61 4.53
CA ASP A 82 12.15 -0.51 4.50
C ASP A 82 12.79 0.17 5.74
N LEU A 83 11.98 0.47 6.76
CA LEU A 83 12.48 1.00 8.02
C LEU A 83 13.29 -0.07 8.74
N THR A 84 14.54 0.28 9.01
CA THR A 84 15.46 -0.58 9.75
C THR A 84 15.52 -0.14 11.22
N LEU A 85 15.19 -1.05 12.14
CA LEU A 85 15.31 -0.83 13.59
C LEU A 85 16.45 -1.67 14.17
N PRO A 86 17.30 -1.11 15.05
CA PRO A 86 18.39 -1.86 15.66
C PRO A 86 17.86 -2.91 16.64
N VAL A 87 18.51 -4.07 16.70
CA VAL A 87 18.25 -5.13 17.66
C VAL A 87 19.44 -5.28 18.60
N SER A 88 19.21 -5.12 19.90
CA SER A 88 20.26 -5.32 20.91
C SER A 88 20.69 -6.79 20.95
N ARG A 89 22.01 -7.05 21.02
CA ARG A 89 22.62 -8.39 21.06
C ARG A 89 21.95 -9.38 22.01
N ARG A 90 21.64 -8.95 23.25
CA ARG A 90 20.98 -9.77 24.28
C ARG A 90 19.58 -10.26 23.88
N ARG A 91 18.91 -9.54 22.96
CA ARG A 91 17.55 -9.82 22.51
C ARG A 91 17.50 -10.44 21.11
N TRP A 92 18.65 -10.60 20.47
CA TRP A 92 18.76 -11.26 19.17
C TRP A 92 18.32 -12.72 19.26
N ASN A 93 18.85 -13.48 20.23
CA ASN A 93 18.49 -14.89 20.41
C ASN A 93 16.99 -15.05 20.74
N GLN A 94 16.45 -14.20 21.61
CA GLN A 94 15.01 -14.19 21.94
C GLN A 94 14.12 -13.88 20.73
N LEU A 95 14.57 -12.99 19.83
CA LEU A 95 13.86 -12.65 18.60
C LEU A 95 13.85 -13.85 17.64
N VAL A 96 14.98 -14.53 17.46
CA VAL A 96 15.10 -15.70 16.57
C VAL A 96 14.23 -16.86 17.06
N ASP A 97 14.29 -17.20 18.35
CA ASP A 97 13.50 -18.29 18.94
C ASP A 97 11.98 -18.04 18.83
N SER A 98 11.57 -16.78 19.00
CA SER A 98 10.16 -16.40 18.93
C SER A 98 9.62 -16.35 17.51
N LEU A 99 10.43 -15.95 16.53
CA LEU A 99 10.04 -15.94 15.12
C LEU A 99 9.95 -17.37 14.55
N GLN A 100 10.86 -18.27 14.94
CA GLN A 100 10.78 -19.69 14.57
C GLN A 100 9.48 -20.34 15.09
N THR A 101 9.04 -19.98 16.29
CA THR A 101 7.78 -20.47 16.88
C THR A 101 6.55 -19.95 16.12
N ILE A 102 6.56 -18.68 15.66
CA ILE A 102 5.47 -18.08 14.87
C ILE A 102 5.38 -18.72 13.47
N THR A 103 6.51 -19.05 12.83
CA THR A 103 6.54 -19.73 11.52
C THR A 103 5.96 -21.15 11.58
N VAL A 104 6.08 -21.84 12.73
CA VAL A 104 5.51 -23.18 12.93
C VAL A 104 4.00 -23.12 13.21
N GLN A 105 3.52 -22.13 13.97
CA GLN A 105 2.08 -21.96 14.24
C GLN A 105 1.28 -21.48 13.02
N ALA A 106 1.86 -20.63 12.16
CA ALA A 106 1.21 -20.22 10.90
C ALA A 106 0.95 -21.39 9.93
N LYS A 107 1.73 -22.48 10.03
CA LYS A 107 1.51 -23.73 9.27
C LYS A 107 0.48 -24.67 9.90
N ALA A 108 0.20 -24.56 11.21
CA ALA A 108 -0.71 -25.48 11.90
C ALA A 108 -2.19 -25.05 11.82
N THR A 109 -2.47 -23.75 11.67
CA THR A 109 -3.85 -23.25 11.50
C THR A 109 -4.41 -23.37 10.08
N ASP A 110 -3.58 -23.72 9.09
CA ASP A 110 -4.03 -24.05 7.72
C ASP A 110 -4.62 -25.48 7.59
N GLY A 111 -4.58 -26.29 8.67
CA GLY A 111 -4.91 -27.72 8.62
C GLY A 111 -6.32 -28.15 9.04
N LEU A 112 -7.22 -27.23 9.43
CA LEU A 112 -8.49 -27.61 10.10
C LEU A 112 -9.77 -27.16 9.39
N LEU A 113 -9.71 -26.69 8.14
CA LEU A 113 -10.90 -26.36 7.34
C LEU A 113 -10.93 -27.05 5.96
N ALA A 114 -10.29 -28.21 5.83
CA ALA A 114 -10.43 -29.04 4.63
C ALA A 114 -11.61 -30.02 4.80
N ASP A 115 -12.81 -29.55 4.46
CA ASP A 115 -13.90 -30.45 4.07
C ASP A 115 -13.47 -31.14 2.74
N PRO A 116 -13.36 -32.49 2.69
CA PRO A 116 -12.88 -33.20 1.52
C PRO A 116 -13.80 -33.08 0.29
N SER A 117 -15.00 -32.51 0.44
CA SER A 117 -15.87 -32.21 -0.70
C SER A 117 -15.38 -31.04 -1.57
N TYR A 118 -14.43 -30.22 -1.10
CA TYR A 118 -13.88 -29.08 -1.86
C TYR A 118 -12.56 -29.41 -2.60
N ALA A 119 -11.86 -30.47 -2.20
CA ALA A 119 -10.53 -30.81 -2.71
C ALA A 119 -10.52 -31.36 -4.14
N ALA A 120 -11.67 -31.78 -4.68
CA ALA A 120 -11.76 -32.35 -6.03
C ALA A 120 -11.88 -31.29 -7.14
N ILE A 121 -11.96 -29.99 -6.82
CA ILE A 121 -12.12 -28.92 -7.83
C ILE A 121 -10.77 -28.27 -8.19
N ASP A 122 -9.73 -28.44 -7.39
CA ASP A 122 -8.47 -27.67 -7.55
C ASP A 122 -7.28 -28.48 -8.11
N SER A 123 -7.52 -29.67 -8.67
CA SER A 123 -6.50 -30.48 -9.37
C SER A 123 -6.61 -30.41 -10.90
N ALA A 124 -7.39 -29.46 -11.44
CA ALA A 124 -7.21 -29.07 -12.83
C ALA A 124 -6.03 -28.09 -12.85
N GLU A 125 -4.85 -28.58 -13.23
CA GLU A 125 -3.73 -27.75 -13.66
C GLU A 125 -4.26 -26.64 -14.57
N ARG A 126 -4.41 -25.43 -14.01
CA ARG A 126 -4.67 -24.27 -14.84
C ARG A 126 -3.38 -24.08 -15.65
N PRO A 127 -3.43 -24.17 -16.99
CA PRO A 127 -2.26 -23.88 -17.78
C PRO A 127 -1.77 -22.49 -17.38
N ALA A 128 -0.44 -22.30 -17.38
CA ALA A 128 0.21 -21.03 -17.11
C ALA A 128 -0.31 -19.97 -18.10
N SER A 129 -1.49 -19.41 -17.82
CA SER A 129 -2.10 -18.36 -18.61
C SER A 129 -1.25 -17.13 -18.35
N SER A 130 -0.61 -16.61 -19.40
CA SER A 130 0.11 -15.34 -19.42
C SER A 130 -0.43 -14.38 -18.36
N ARG A 131 0.32 -14.15 -17.28
CA ARG A 131 -0.10 -13.24 -16.21
C ARG A 131 -0.15 -11.85 -16.82
N ARG A 132 -1.32 -11.42 -17.31
CA ARG A 132 -1.47 -10.10 -17.95
C ARG A 132 -0.98 -9.04 -16.97
N MET A 133 0.06 -8.31 -17.36
CA MET A 133 0.54 -7.16 -16.61
C MET A 133 -0.60 -6.14 -16.51
N ARG A 134 -0.93 -5.72 -15.29
CA ARG A 134 -1.99 -4.75 -15.07
C ARG A 134 -1.45 -3.36 -15.36
N GLN A 135 -2.22 -2.54 -16.06
CA GLN A 135 -1.79 -1.18 -16.40
C GLN A 135 -2.39 -0.14 -15.46
N VAL A 136 -1.57 0.83 -15.06
CA VAL A 136 -2.00 2.09 -14.44
C VAL A 136 -1.70 3.21 -15.41
N TRP A 137 -2.69 4.06 -15.65
CA TRP A 137 -2.55 5.24 -16.50
C TRP A 137 -2.59 6.49 -15.65
N VAL A 138 -1.60 7.38 -15.82
CA VAL A 138 -1.47 8.60 -15.03
C VAL A 138 -1.34 9.79 -15.97
N VAL A 139 -2.16 10.82 -15.78
CA VAL A 139 -1.94 12.13 -16.41
C VAL A 139 -1.15 12.98 -15.44
N MET A 140 0.04 13.42 -15.85
CA MET A 140 0.94 14.26 -15.05
C MET A 140 1.85 15.04 -16.00
N ALA A 141 1.71 16.37 -16.01
CA ALA A 141 2.50 17.24 -16.89
C ALA A 141 3.92 17.48 -16.36
N ASP A 142 4.08 17.45 -15.04
CA ASP A 142 5.36 17.62 -14.37
C ASP A 142 6.26 16.41 -14.64
N GLU A 143 7.25 16.57 -15.51
CA GLU A 143 8.17 15.50 -15.94
C GLU A 143 8.98 14.91 -14.79
N MET A 144 9.37 15.73 -13.81
CA MET A 144 10.11 15.28 -12.63
C MET A 144 9.23 14.36 -11.78
N LYS A 145 8.03 14.80 -11.43
CA LYS A 145 7.07 13.99 -10.67
C LYS A 145 6.66 12.74 -11.45
N GLY A 146 6.47 12.86 -12.76
CA GLY A 146 6.17 11.72 -13.63
C GLY A 146 7.28 10.67 -13.60
N SER A 147 8.55 11.10 -13.63
CA SER A 147 9.72 10.22 -13.52
C SER A 147 9.82 9.54 -12.16
N LEU A 148 9.53 10.27 -11.07
CA LEU A 148 9.49 9.70 -9.72
C LEU A 148 8.37 8.65 -9.58
N VAL A 149 7.19 8.93 -10.11
CA VAL A 149 6.06 7.99 -10.12
C VAL A 149 6.43 6.70 -10.88
N ARG A 150 7.15 6.83 -12.01
CA ARG A 150 7.69 5.68 -12.76
C ARG A 150 8.66 4.85 -11.93
N GLN A 151 9.63 5.49 -11.29
CA GLN A 151 10.62 4.81 -10.46
C GLN A 151 9.96 4.08 -9.27
N ILE A 152 9.04 4.74 -8.57
CA ILE A 152 8.32 4.16 -7.42
C ILE A 152 7.54 2.90 -7.83
N ILE A 153 6.85 2.93 -8.97
CA ILE A 153 6.11 1.74 -9.46
C ILE A 153 7.06 0.63 -9.88
N SER A 154 8.12 0.91 -10.64
CA SER A 154 9.02 -0.14 -11.11
C SER A 154 9.75 -0.83 -9.96
N GLU A 155 10.07 -0.09 -8.90
CA GLU A 155 10.76 -0.63 -7.72
C GLU A 155 9.82 -1.42 -6.80
N LYS A 156 8.65 -0.87 -6.47
CA LYS A 156 7.76 -1.45 -5.43
C LYS A 156 6.63 -2.33 -5.98
N TRP A 157 6.29 -2.20 -7.26
CA TRP A 157 5.17 -2.90 -7.91
C TRP A 157 5.53 -3.38 -9.32
N PRO A 158 6.54 -4.26 -9.48
CA PRO A 158 7.02 -4.70 -10.81
C PRO A 158 5.99 -5.45 -11.66
N GLN A 159 4.92 -5.97 -11.04
CA GLN A 159 3.79 -6.61 -11.73
C GLN A 159 2.81 -5.63 -12.39
N TRP A 160 3.00 -4.32 -12.17
CA TRP A 160 2.20 -3.25 -12.75
C TRP A 160 3.00 -2.48 -13.79
N HIS A 161 2.38 -2.24 -14.94
CA HIS A 161 2.91 -1.36 -15.97
C HIS A 161 2.33 0.05 -15.81
N LEU A 162 3.18 1.06 -15.84
CA LEU A 162 2.77 2.46 -15.75
C LEU A 162 2.93 3.18 -17.09
N GLN A 163 1.84 3.77 -17.55
CA GLN A 163 1.84 4.72 -18.65
C GLN A 163 1.52 6.12 -18.11
N VAL A 164 2.45 7.07 -18.33
CA VAL A 164 2.25 8.48 -18.00
C VAL A 164 1.93 9.25 -19.27
N PHE A 165 0.91 10.09 -19.21
CA PHE A 165 0.49 11.02 -20.25
C PHE A 165 0.75 12.45 -19.78
N GLU A 166 1.32 13.28 -20.63
CA GLU A 166 1.62 14.67 -20.31
C GLU A 166 0.36 15.53 -20.31
N THR A 167 -0.69 15.10 -21.04
CA THR A 167 -1.95 15.85 -21.16
C THR A 167 -3.18 14.95 -21.07
N VAL A 168 -4.28 15.53 -20.58
CA VAL A 168 -5.61 14.92 -20.57
C VAL A 168 -6.06 14.51 -21.98
N THR A 169 -5.76 15.31 -23.01
CA THR A 169 -6.12 15.01 -24.40
C THR A 169 -5.44 13.72 -24.89
N ARG A 170 -4.15 13.51 -24.57
CA ARG A 170 -3.44 12.28 -24.93
C ARG A 170 -4.06 11.04 -24.27
N LEU A 171 -4.44 11.15 -22.99
CA LEU A 171 -5.18 10.09 -22.30
C LEU A 171 -6.50 9.77 -23.02
N GLN A 172 -7.28 10.79 -23.38
CA GLN A 172 -8.57 10.59 -24.04
C GLN A 172 -8.43 9.90 -25.40
N ASN A 173 -7.43 10.30 -26.20
CA ASN A 173 -7.13 9.65 -27.47
C ASN A 173 -6.73 8.19 -27.27
N ALA A 174 -5.88 7.90 -26.27
CA ALA A 174 -5.52 6.54 -25.92
C ALA A 174 -6.74 5.71 -25.53
N LEU A 175 -7.61 6.20 -24.64
CA LEU A 175 -8.84 5.50 -24.23
C LEU A 175 -9.75 5.14 -25.41
N GLN A 176 -9.81 5.99 -26.44
CA GLN A 176 -10.63 5.73 -27.63
C GLN A 176 -10.02 4.66 -28.55
N GLN A 177 -8.69 4.63 -28.66
CA GLN A 177 -7.96 3.74 -29.56
C GLN A 177 -7.62 2.39 -28.94
N GLU A 178 -7.63 2.29 -27.61
CA GLU A 178 -7.11 1.12 -26.92
C GLU A 178 -7.99 -0.13 -27.10
N ARG A 179 -7.33 -1.28 -27.29
CA ARG A 179 -8.00 -2.58 -27.35
C ARG A 179 -8.43 -3.01 -25.95
N GLU A 180 -9.51 -3.78 -25.82
CA GLU A 180 -10.01 -4.23 -24.51
C GLU A 180 -8.99 -5.00 -23.66
N ALA A 181 -8.01 -5.65 -24.29
CA ALA A 181 -6.95 -6.41 -23.63
C ALA A 181 -5.93 -5.54 -22.89
N GLU A 182 -5.82 -4.26 -23.26
CA GLU A 182 -4.78 -3.33 -22.80
C GLU A 182 -5.36 -2.18 -21.96
N MET A 183 -6.64 -2.28 -21.60
CA MET A 183 -7.32 -1.28 -20.78
C MET A 183 -6.65 -1.09 -19.41
N PRO A 184 -6.50 0.16 -18.93
CA PRO A 184 -6.00 0.41 -17.60
C PRO A 184 -6.94 -0.15 -16.55
N ALA A 185 -6.36 -0.78 -15.53
CA ALA A 185 -7.10 -1.19 -14.35
C ALA A 185 -7.31 -0.01 -13.36
N MET A 186 -6.63 1.11 -13.58
CA MET A 186 -6.74 2.34 -12.79
C MET A 186 -6.28 3.56 -13.60
N ILE A 187 -6.97 4.68 -13.44
CA ILE A 187 -6.60 5.98 -14.01
C ILE A 187 -6.37 6.99 -12.88
N ILE A 188 -5.32 7.81 -13.00
CA ILE A 188 -5.05 8.95 -12.12
C ILE A 188 -4.94 10.21 -12.97
N LEU A 189 -5.67 11.26 -12.59
CA LEU A 189 -5.66 12.54 -13.30
C LEU A 189 -5.03 13.62 -12.42
N ASP A 190 -4.09 14.38 -12.96
CA ASP A 190 -3.63 15.62 -12.34
C ASP A 190 -4.73 16.69 -12.44
N GLY A 191 -5.31 17.05 -11.30
CA GLY A 191 -6.38 18.04 -11.17
C GLY A 191 -5.95 19.46 -11.50
N ASN A 192 -4.64 19.76 -11.53
CA ASN A 192 -4.17 21.08 -11.96
C ASN A 192 -4.21 21.25 -13.48
N GLN A 193 -4.42 20.17 -14.25
CA GLN A 193 -4.59 20.29 -15.69
C GLN A 193 -5.99 20.75 -16.06
N ASP A 194 -6.03 21.61 -17.08
CA ASP A 194 -7.26 21.99 -17.74
C ASP A 194 -8.02 20.75 -18.20
N LYS A 195 -9.35 20.77 -17.97
CA LYS A 195 -10.29 19.73 -18.39
C LYS A 195 -10.18 18.39 -17.63
N SER A 196 -9.35 18.25 -16.60
CA SER A 196 -9.27 17.00 -15.81
C SER A 196 -10.63 16.56 -15.25
N VAL A 197 -11.40 17.49 -14.68
CA VAL A 197 -12.77 17.19 -14.19
C VAL A 197 -13.71 16.80 -15.34
N ARG A 198 -13.62 17.46 -16.50
CA ARG A 198 -14.43 17.10 -17.68
C ARG A 198 -14.05 15.71 -18.22
N ALA A 199 -12.77 15.34 -18.18
CA ALA A 199 -12.32 14.01 -18.56
C ALA A 199 -12.80 12.94 -17.59
N LEU A 200 -12.76 13.20 -16.28
CA LEU A 200 -13.38 12.34 -15.28
C LEU A 200 -14.86 12.12 -15.60
N GLN A 201 -15.63 13.17 -15.85
CA GLN A 201 -17.05 13.06 -16.21
C GLN A 201 -17.25 12.24 -17.49
N ALA A 202 -16.40 12.42 -18.50
CA ALA A 202 -16.45 11.64 -19.74
C ALA A 202 -16.17 10.15 -19.48
N ILE A 203 -15.18 9.82 -18.65
CA ILE A 203 -14.87 8.44 -18.24
C ILE A 203 -16.06 7.82 -17.52
N LYS A 204 -16.66 8.54 -16.56
CA LYS A 204 -17.77 8.02 -15.74
C LYS A 204 -19.11 7.92 -16.46
N ARG A 205 -19.33 8.72 -17.51
CA ARG A 205 -20.52 8.60 -18.39
C ARG A 205 -20.40 7.48 -19.41
N ASN A 206 -19.18 7.09 -19.79
CA ASN A 206 -18.96 6.08 -20.80
C ASN A 206 -19.14 4.66 -20.22
N THR A 207 -20.07 3.88 -20.75
CA THR A 207 -20.37 2.51 -20.30
C THR A 207 -19.17 1.58 -20.35
N ARG A 208 -18.24 1.81 -21.29
CA ARG A 208 -17.01 1.04 -21.47
C ARG A 208 -15.92 1.38 -20.44
N PHE A 209 -15.94 2.57 -19.85
CA PHE A 209 -14.84 3.06 -18.99
C PHE A 209 -15.24 3.33 -17.54
N ARG A 210 -16.55 3.50 -17.26
CA ARG A 210 -17.06 3.93 -15.96
C ARG A 210 -16.62 3.06 -14.77
N PHE A 211 -16.36 1.78 -15.01
CA PHE A 211 -15.94 0.82 -13.99
C PHE A 211 -14.48 0.99 -13.57
N ILE A 212 -13.66 1.71 -14.35
CA ILE A 212 -12.24 1.92 -14.06
C ILE A 212 -12.12 2.91 -12.89
N PRO A 213 -11.48 2.54 -11.77
CA PRO A 213 -11.17 3.48 -10.71
C PRO A 213 -10.43 4.70 -11.25
N THR A 214 -10.99 5.88 -11.02
CA THR A 214 -10.41 7.14 -11.48
C THR A 214 -10.18 8.03 -10.27
N LEU A 215 -8.91 8.35 -10.03
CA LEU A 215 -8.50 9.22 -8.95
C LEU A 215 -8.15 10.60 -9.50
N LEU A 216 -8.36 11.63 -8.68
CA LEU A 216 -7.86 12.98 -8.96
C LEU A 216 -6.76 13.35 -7.98
N LEU A 217 -5.68 13.96 -8.48
CA LEU A 217 -4.61 14.56 -7.69
C LEU A 217 -4.86 16.07 -7.62
N VAL A 218 -5.12 16.61 -6.44
CA VAL A 218 -5.50 18.02 -6.26
C VAL A 218 -4.44 18.72 -5.41
N SER A 219 -4.10 19.97 -5.75
CA SER A 219 -3.22 20.79 -4.92
C SER A 219 -3.92 21.18 -3.62
N ALA A 220 -3.20 21.18 -2.50
CA ALA A 220 -3.75 21.52 -1.18
C ALA A 220 -4.42 22.91 -1.09
N GLY A 221 -4.12 23.82 -2.02
CA GLY A 221 -4.72 25.15 -2.07
C GLY A 221 -6.07 25.26 -2.77
N ASN A 222 -6.69 24.16 -3.20
CA ASN A 222 -7.96 24.20 -3.96
C ASN A 222 -8.99 23.17 -3.43
N PRO A 223 -9.65 23.46 -2.28
CA PRO A 223 -10.64 22.56 -1.69
C PRO A 223 -11.88 22.39 -2.56
N ASP A 224 -12.32 23.43 -3.26
CA ASP A 224 -13.50 23.39 -4.15
C ASP A 224 -13.31 22.39 -5.29
N LEU A 225 -12.09 22.32 -5.85
CA LEU A 225 -11.75 21.33 -6.86
C LEU A 225 -11.86 19.90 -6.29
N ALA A 226 -11.51 19.69 -5.02
CA ALA A 226 -11.64 18.36 -4.41
C ALA A 226 -13.11 17.95 -4.27
N GLU A 227 -13.98 18.86 -3.82
CA GLU A 227 -15.43 18.62 -3.75
C GLU A 227 -16.03 18.38 -5.13
N GLN A 228 -15.71 19.23 -6.11
CA GLN A 228 -16.16 19.07 -7.49
C GLN A 228 -15.72 17.74 -8.11
N SER A 229 -14.53 17.26 -7.74
CA SER A 229 -13.98 15.98 -8.22
C SER A 229 -14.81 14.81 -7.70
N TYR A 230 -15.15 14.80 -6.40
CA TYR A 230 -16.03 13.79 -5.84
C TYR A 230 -17.44 13.87 -6.44
N ALA A 231 -18.00 15.07 -6.56
CA ALA A 231 -19.31 15.28 -7.20
C ALA A 231 -19.34 14.80 -8.66
N SER A 232 -18.19 14.81 -9.34
CA SER A 232 -18.03 14.31 -10.72
C SER A 232 -17.76 12.81 -10.82
N GLY A 233 -17.74 12.09 -9.69
CA GLY A 233 -17.62 10.63 -9.63
C GLY A 233 -16.20 10.11 -9.44
N ALA A 234 -15.26 10.92 -8.95
CA ALA A 234 -13.93 10.43 -8.57
C ALA A 234 -14.05 9.35 -7.49
N ASN A 235 -13.29 8.26 -7.64
CA ASN A 235 -13.26 7.20 -6.63
C ASN A 235 -12.49 7.63 -5.38
N SER A 236 -11.49 8.50 -5.55
CA SER A 236 -10.76 9.15 -4.47
C SER A 236 -10.10 10.41 -5.00
N VAL A 237 -9.95 11.41 -4.12
CA VAL A 237 -9.20 12.64 -4.37
C VAL A 237 -8.01 12.69 -3.43
N ILE A 238 -6.82 12.81 -3.99
CA ILE A 238 -5.56 12.82 -3.25
C ILE A 238 -5.01 14.23 -3.23
N VAL A 239 -4.88 14.80 -2.04
CA VAL A 239 -4.26 16.11 -1.86
C VAL A 239 -2.74 15.97 -1.93
N LEU A 240 -2.14 16.59 -2.93
CA LEU A 240 -0.69 16.63 -3.10
C LEU A 240 -0.08 17.90 -2.51
N SER A 241 1.11 17.72 -1.96
CA SER A 241 1.96 18.82 -1.49
C SER A 241 2.97 19.21 -2.58
N THR A 242 3.38 20.47 -2.59
CA THR A 242 4.52 20.96 -3.37
C THR A 242 5.85 20.48 -2.81
N ASP A 243 5.88 20.07 -1.53
CA ASP A 243 7.04 19.43 -0.92
C ASP A 243 7.25 18.02 -1.51
N LEU A 244 8.45 17.78 -2.02
CA LEU A 244 8.80 16.55 -2.73
C LEU A 244 8.67 15.30 -1.84
N THR A 245 9.07 15.41 -0.57
CA THR A 245 9.01 14.27 0.37
C THR A 245 7.57 13.88 0.66
N ARG A 246 6.70 14.86 0.91
CA ARG A 246 5.27 14.65 1.12
C ARG A 246 4.58 14.15 -0.15
N PHE A 247 4.99 14.63 -1.32
CA PHE A 247 4.52 14.11 -2.61
C PHE A 247 4.80 12.61 -2.75
N ILE A 248 6.07 12.19 -2.54
CA ILE A 248 6.47 10.78 -2.61
C ILE A 248 5.65 9.93 -1.62
N GLN A 249 5.53 10.39 -0.37
CA GLN A 249 4.74 9.68 0.65
C GLN A 249 3.26 9.53 0.27
N ALA A 250 2.65 10.57 -0.31
CA ALA A 250 1.25 10.52 -0.74
C ALA A 250 1.05 9.55 -1.91
N VAL A 251 1.95 9.58 -2.90
CA VAL A 251 1.95 8.67 -4.06
C VAL A 251 2.11 7.22 -3.60
N GLU A 252 3.09 6.93 -2.74
CA GLU A 252 3.32 5.58 -2.24
C GLU A 252 2.13 5.02 -1.46
N LYS A 253 1.52 5.83 -0.59
CA LYS A 253 0.31 5.44 0.15
C LYS A 253 -0.84 5.15 -0.80
N THR A 254 -1.00 5.99 -1.83
CA THR A 254 -2.03 5.82 -2.86
C THR A 254 -1.83 4.50 -3.60
N PHE A 255 -0.63 4.24 -4.12
CA PHE A 255 -0.36 2.99 -4.85
C PHE A 255 -0.42 1.75 -3.98
N ARG A 256 0.06 1.81 -2.73
CA ARG A 256 -0.07 0.68 -1.80
C ARG A 256 -1.53 0.26 -1.61
N TYR A 257 -2.42 1.22 -1.43
CA TYR A 257 -3.83 0.90 -1.32
C TYR A 257 -4.38 0.35 -2.65
N TRP A 258 -4.25 1.08 -3.75
CA TRP A 258 -4.93 0.70 -4.99
C TRP A 258 -4.32 -0.49 -5.72
N LEU A 259 -3.01 -0.72 -5.60
CA LEU A 259 -2.29 -1.75 -6.36
C LEU A 259 -2.06 -3.03 -5.57
N SER A 260 -2.25 -3.00 -4.24
CA SER A 260 -2.02 -4.15 -3.36
C SER A 260 -3.19 -4.47 -2.42
N THR A 261 -4.08 -3.51 -2.15
CA THR A 261 -5.20 -3.72 -1.21
C THR A 261 -6.54 -3.77 -1.94
N ALA A 262 -6.80 -2.83 -2.85
CA ALA A 262 -8.03 -2.78 -3.62
C ALA A 262 -8.05 -3.86 -4.70
N ALA A 263 -9.22 -4.49 -4.89
CA ALA A 263 -9.45 -5.38 -6.01
C ALA A 263 -9.58 -4.55 -7.30
N ALA A 264 -8.53 -4.55 -8.12
CA ALA A 264 -8.55 -3.84 -9.38
C ALA A 264 -9.46 -4.55 -10.41
N PRO A 265 -10.33 -3.82 -11.13
CA PRO A 265 -11.26 -4.42 -12.07
C PRO A 265 -10.53 -5.16 -13.18
N TYR A 266 -11.14 -6.24 -13.65
CA TYR A 266 -10.70 -6.95 -14.84
C TYR A 266 -11.31 -6.22 -16.05
N GLY A 267 -10.51 -5.95 -17.09
CA GLY A 267 -11.01 -5.34 -18.33
C GLY A 267 -12.24 -6.07 -18.88
N ALA A 268 -13.04 -5.35 -19.67
CA ALA A 268 -14.38 -5.75 -20.14
C ALA A 268 -14.48 -7.19 -20.70
N ALA A 269 -13.38 -7.76 -21.20
CA ALA A 269 -13.28 -9.14 -21.69
C ALA A 269 -13.80 -10.24 -20.74
N ARG A 270 -13.81 -10.04 -19.41
CA ARG A 270 -14.43 -11.01 -18.46
C ARG A 270 -15.88 -10.73 -18.11
N MET A 271 -16.40 -9.52 -18.36
CA MET A 271 -17.82 -9.23 -18.08
C MET A 271 -18.74 -9.89 -19.11
N SER A 272 -18.27 -10.10 -20.34
CA SER A 272 -19.02 -10.84 -21.38
C SER A 272 -19.10 -12.35 -21.09
N THR A 273 -18.05 -12.93 -20.50
CA THR A 273 -18.01 -14.37 -20.15
C THR A 273 -18.69 -14.70 -18.82
N ALA A 274 -18.98 -13.71 -17.97
CA ALA A 274 -19.73 -13.91 -16.73
C ALA A 274 -21.25 -13.73 -16.88
N LEU A 275 -21.71 -13.30 -18.07
CA LEU A 275 -23.12 -13.09 -18.41
C LEU A 275 -23.61 -14.00 -19.55
N GLY A 276 -22.84 -15.03 -19.90
CA GLY A 276 -23.17 -16.05 -20.91
C GLY A 276 -23.47 -17.40 -20.28
#